data_AF-A0A7Y6YKJ2-F1
#
_entry.id   AF-A0A7Y6YKJ2-F1
#
_cell.length_a   1.000
_cell.length_b   1.000
_cell.length_c   1.000
_cell.angle_alpha   90.00
_cell.angle_beta   90.00
_cell.angle_gamma   90.00
#
_symmetry.space_group_name_H-M   'P 1'
#
loop_
_entity.id
_entity.type
_entity.pdbx_description
1 polymer ?
#
loop_
_entity_poly.entity_id
_entity_poly.type
_entity_poly.pdbx_seq_one_letter_code
_entity_poly.pdbx_strand_id
1 'polypeptide(L)'
;MPKEPKVVGDILKDKKMTAAYMDYCKRRYCLNEFMFTQNKGNPESLWTRYMDQKKGKEPVNITSKTHLAAKALADKGDFKSGDWKKIIATGKEEVVKMLNKDVMGFTGGDEYKKYVAENAMGDPKKAAKLLGITDVKKLKEVMVNVAVDDKKTAEKLWKELAKKEKILEDYKAISSSLKKANLV
;
A
#
# COMPACT_ATOMS: atom_id res chain seq x y z
N MET A 1 8.03 11.51 -14.39
CA MET A 1 7.02 10.62 -13.78
C MET A 1 7.70 9.34 -13.31
N PRO A 2 7.29 8.74 -12.19
CA PRO A 2 7.85 7.46 -11.75
C PRO A 2 7.60 6.37 -12.81
N LYS A 3 8.58 5.49 -13.01
CA LYS A 3 8.43 4.34 -13.91
C LYS A 3 7.37 3.39 -13.36
N GLU A 4 6.43 2.99 -14.20
CA GLU A 4 5.37 2.07 -13.80
C GLU A 4 5.94 0.70 -13.39
N PRO A 5 5.55 0.14 -12.23
CA PRO A 5 6.03 -1.15 -11.78
C PRO A 5 5.44 -2.28 -12.64
N LYS A 6 6.25 -3.29 -12.96
CA LYS A 6 5.77 -4.49 -13.67
C LYS A 6 5.60 -5.70 -12.77
N VAL A 7 6.36 -5.71 -11.67
CA VAL A 7 6.39 -6.79 -10.68
C VAL A 7 6.49 -6.20 -9.28
N VAL A 8 6.13 -6.99 -8.28
CA VAL A 8 6.25 -6.62 -6.85
C VAL A 8 7.68 -6.16 -6.51
N GLY A 9 8.69 -6.76 -7.14
CA GLY A 9 10.08 -6.36 -6.97
C GLY A 9 10.38 -4.91 -7.37
N ASP A 10 9.64 -4.32 -8.31
CA ASP A 10 9.79 -2.91 -8.67
C ASP A 10 9.15 -2.00 -7.62
N ILE A 11 8.00 -2.41 -7.08
CA ILE A 11 7.29 -1.69 -6.01
C ILE A 11 8.16 -1.55 -4.77
N LEU A 12 8.88 -2.62 -4.39
CA LEU A 12 9.75 -2.65 -3.21
C LEU A 12 10.96 -1.72 -3.29
N LYS A 13 11.31 -1.20 -4.48
CA LYS A 13 12.42 -0.25 -4.65
C LYS A 13 12.06 1.17 -4.19
N ASP A 14 10.76 1.46 -4.05
CA ASP A 14 10.27 2.76 -3.60
C ASP A 14 9.38 2.59 -2.37
N LYS A 15 9.79 3.21 -1.24
CA LYS A 15 9.06 3.12 0.03
C LYS A 15 7.65 3.72 -0.04
N LYS A 16 7.46 4.79 -0.81
CA LYS A 16 6.13 5.42 -0.98
C LYS A 16 5.24 4.55 -1.87
N MET A 17 5.80 3.98 -2.95
CA MET A 17 5.05 3.06 -3.80
C MET A 17 4.68 1.78 -3.02
N THR A 18 5.59 1.29 -2.18
CA THR A 18 5.33 0.16 -1.27
C THR A 18 4.17 0.46 -0.33
N ALA A 19 4.14 1.64 0.29
CA ALA A 19 3.03 2.05 1.16
C ALA A 19 1.69 2.08 0.41
N ALA A 20 1.68 2.67 -0.80
CA ALA A 20 0.49 2.69 -1.65
C ALA A 20 0.03 1.28 -2.05
N TYR A 21 0.97 0.38 -2.37
CA TYR A 21 0.66 -1.01 -2.69
C TYR A 21 0.12 -1.78 -1.48
N MET A 22 0.62 -1.52 -0.28
CA MET A 22 0.07 -2.12 0.94
C MET A 22 -1.39 -1.70 1.17
N ASP A 23 -1.75 -0.45 0.89
CA ASP A 23 -3.14 0.01 0.99
C ASP A 23 -4.03 -0.63 -0.08
N TYR A 24 -3.52 -0.79 -1.31
CA TYR A 24 -4.17 -1.59 -2.34
C TYR A 24 -4.40 -3.03 -1.87
N CYS A 25 -3.38 -3.67 -1.30
CA CYS A 25 -3.46 -5.03 -0.79
C CYS A 25 -4.47 -5.17 0.37
N LYS A 26 -4.60 -4.17 1.25
CA LYS A 26 -5.64 -4.16 2.29
C LYS A 26 -7.03 -4.19 1.68
N ARG A 27 -7.29 -3.32 0.68
CA ARG A 27 -8.59 -3.26 -0.01
C ARG A 27 -8.90 -4.54 -0.78
N ARG A 28 -7.87 -5.18 -1.34
CA ARG A 28 -7.98 -6.44 -2.09
C ARG A 28 -7.88 -7.70 -1.22
N TYR A 29 -7.78 -7.54 0.10
CA TYR A 29 -7.63 -8.63 1.08
C TYR A 29 -6.43 -9.54 0.81
N CYS A 30 -5.34 -8.99 0.27
CA CYS A 30 -4.09 -9.71 -0.04
C CYS A 30 -2.87 -9.18 0.72
N LEU A 31 -3.08 -8.43 1.82
CA LEU A 31 -1.99 -7.86 2.61
C LEU A 31 -1.14 -8.96 3.29
N ASN A 32 -1.77 -10.00 3.81
CA ASN A 32 -1.12 -11.19 4.37
C ASN A 32 -0.11 -11.80 3.38
N GLU A 33 -0.50 -11.95 2.11
CA GLU A 33 0.37 -12.46 1.05
C GLU A 33 1.58 -11.55 0.85
N PHE A 34 1.35 -10.25 0.68
CA PHE A 34 2.45 -9.30 0.53
C PHE A 34 3.40 -9.33 1.73
N MET A 35 2.85 -9.31 2.96
CA MET A 35 3.63 -9.36 4.19
C MET A 35 4.45 -10.66 4.32
N PHE A 36 3.87 -11.81 3.96
CA PHE A 36 4.57 -13.09 3.97
C PHE A 36 5.81 -13.08 3.08
N THR A 37 5.73 -12.53 1.86
CA THR A 37 6.88 -12.47 0.95
C THR A 37 8.06 -11.70 1.57
N GLN A 38 7.76 -10.63 2.32
CA GLN A 38 8.77 -9.77 2.95
C GLN A 38 9.23 -10.26 4.32
N ASN A 39 8.49 -11.18 4.96
CA ASN A 39 8.74 -11.60 6.32
C ASN A 39 10.04 -12.42 6.43
N LYS A 40 10.95 -12.03 7.32
CA LYS A 40 12.24 -12.70 7.58
C LYS A 40 12.22 -13.58 8.85
N GLY A 41 11.04 -13.92 9.33
CA GLY A 41 10.83 -14.73 10.53
C GLY A 41 11.39 -16.15 10.39
N ASN A 42 11.50 -16.82 11.53
CA ASN A 42 11.91 -18.21 11.59
C ASN A 42 10.78 -19.15 11.09
N PRO A 43 11.08 -20.43 10.79
CA PRO A 43 10.09 -21.35 10.25
C PRO A 43 8.83 -21.51 11.09
N GLU A 44 8.96 -21.56 12.42
CA GLU A 44 7.84 -21.68 13.35
C GLU A 44 6.89 -20.48 13.27
N SER A 45 7.45 -19.26 13.28
CA SER A 45 6.66 -18.03 13.16
C SER A 45 5.98 -17.91 11.79
N LEU A 46 6.63 -18.35 10.71
CA LEU A 46 6.06 -18.32 9.36
C LEU A 46 4.98 -19.38 9.19
N TRP A 47 5.16 -20.57 9.78
CA TRP A 47 4.16 -21.61 9.83
C TRP A 47 2.89 -21.15 10.56
N THR A 48 3.04 -20.75 11.82
CA THR A 48 1.93 -20.37 12.71
C THR A 48 1.18 -19.12 12.25
N ARG A 49 1.82 -18.25 11.47
CA ARG A 49 1.18 -17.05 10.95
C ARG A 49 0.58 -17.25 9.55
N TYR A 50 1.33 -17.82 8.61
CA TYR A 50 1.00 -17.75 7.18
C TYR A 50 0.80 -19.11 6.51
N MET A 51 1.62 -20.13 6.83
CA MET A 51 1.65 -21.36 6.01
C MET A 51 0.67 -22.43 6.48
N ASP A 52 0.25 -22.40 7.74
CA ASP A 52 -0.83 -23.27 8.24
C ASP A 52 -2.19 -22.80 7.71
N GLN A 53 -2.74 -23.53 6.74
CA GLN A 53 -4.01 -23.19 6.09
C GLN A 53 -5.23 -23.35 7.01
N LYS A 54 -5.10 -24.03 8.16
CA LYS A 54 -6.22 -24.27 9.08
C LYS A 54 -6.12 -23.44 10.36
N LYS A 55 -4.92 -23.26 10.90
CA LYS A 55 -4.69 -22.57 12.18
C LYS A 55 -3.83 -21.32 12.06
N GLY A 56 -3.38 -20.97 10.86
CA GLY A 56 -2.63 -19.75 10.60
C GLY A 56 -3.45 -18.51 10.94
N LYS A 57 -2.81 -17.50 11.53
CA LYS A 57 -3.48 -16.22 11.85
C LYS A 57 -3.87 -15.43 10.59
N GLU A 58 -3.03 -15.51 9.57
CA GLU A 58 -3.13 -14.79 8.31
C GLU A 58 -2.71 -15.74 7.17
N PRO A 59 -3.44 -16.85 6.96
CA PRO A 59 -3.02 -17.90 6.03
C PRO A 59 -2.86 -17.33 4.62
N VAL A 60 -1.81 -17.74 3.91
CA VAL A 60 -1.55 -17.30 2.53
C VAL A 60 -1.86 -18.40 1.55
N ASN A 61 -2.28 -18.03 0.35
CA ASN A 61 -2.54 -19.00 -0.70
C ASN A 61 -1.21 -19.59 -1.23
N ILE A 62 -0.94 -20.86 -0.92
CA ILE A 62 0.20 -21.65 -1.40
C ILE A 62 -0.32 -22.98 -1.92
N THR A 63 0.45 -23.64 -2.78
CA THR A 63 0.02 -24.93 -3.34
C THR A 63 -0.07 -26.00 -2.25
N SER A 64 -0.96 -26.98 -2.46
CA SER A 64 -1.10 -28.13 -1.56
C SER A 64 0.23 -28.85 -1.36
N LYS A 65 1.09 -28.91 -2.39
CA LYS A 65 2.42 -29.51 -2.30
C LYS A 65 3.30 -28.78 -1.29
N THR A 66 3.38 -27.45 -1.37
CA THR A 66 4.17 -26.63 -0.45
C THR A 66 3.62 -26.68 0.97
N HIS A 67 2.29 -26.61 1.12
CA HIS A 67 1.64 -26.73 2.43
C HIS A 67 1.90 -28.10 3.09
N LEU A 68 1.72 -29.21 2.36
CA LEU A 68 1.92 -30.56 2.91
C LEU A 68 3.37 -30.81 3.31
N ALA A 69 4.35 -30.29 2.56
CA ALA A 69 5.76 -30.37 2.92
C ALA A 69 6.06 -29.62 4.23
N ALA A 70 5.54 -28.39 4.37
CA ALA A 70 5.66 -27.61 5.61
C ALA A 70 4.97 -28.31 6.80
N LYS A 71 3.76 -28.82 6.57
CA LYS A 71 2.95 -29.51 7.59
C LYS A 71 3.68 -30.75 8.14
N ALA A 72 4.31 -31.54 7.27
CA ALA A 72 5.02 -32.75 7.67
C ALA A 72 6.19 -32.48 8.65
N LEU A 73 6.84 -31.31 8.54
CA LEU A 73 7.88 -30.89 9.48
C LEU A 73 7.27 -30.28 10.75
N ALA A 74 6.24 -29.43 10.59
CA ALA A 74 5.56 -28.79 11.71
C ALA A 74 4.87 -29.78 12.66
N ASP A 75 4.23 -30.83 12.12
CA ASP A 75 3.60 -31.90 12.92
C ASP A 75 4.63 -32.66 13.78
N LYS A 76 5.89 -32.71 13.35
CA LYS A 76 7.00 -33.32 14.10
C LYS A 76 7.67 -32.35 15.08
N GLY A 77 7.28 -31.07 15.07
CA GLY A 77 7.96 -30.00 15.78
C GLY A 77 9.36 -29.68 15.23
N ASP A 78 9.71 -30.16 14.03
CA ASP A 78 11.05 -30.05 13.46
C ASP A 78 11.24 -28.73 12.71
N PHE A 79 11.26 -27.62 13.46
CA PHE A 79 11.49 -26.27 12.92
C PHE A 79 12.96 -25.95 12.64
N LYS A 80 13.88 -26.87 12.97
CA LYS A 80 15.33 -26.71 12.76
C LYS A 80 15.83 -27.41 11.51
N SER A 81 15.02 -28.26 10.87
CA SER A 81 15.36 -28.86 9.58
C SER A 81 15.77 -27.82 8.54
N GLY A 82 16.84 -28.13 7.80
CA GLY A 82 17.30 -27.32 6.67
C GLY A 82 16.30 -27.24 5.51
N ASP A 83 15.36 -28.18 5.43
CA ASP A 83 14.33 -28.25 4.38
C ASP A 83 13.39 -27.04 4.39
N TRP A 84 13.17 -26.45 5.57
CA TRP A 84 12.35 -25.24 5.73
C TRP A 84 12.78 -24.10 4.82
N LYS A 85 14.09 -23.94 4.62
CA LYS A 85 14.63 -22.87 3.76
C LYS A 85 14.07 -22.98 2.34
N LYS A 86 14.04 -24.20 1.78
CA LYS A 86 13.52 -24.46 0.43
C LYS A 86 12.00 -24.34 0.39
N ILE A 87 11.30 -24.90 1.38
CA ILE A 87 9.83 -24.85 1.47
C ILE A 87 9.31 -23.41 1.53
N ILE A 88 9.91 -22.58 2.41
CA ILE A 88 9.56 -21.17 2.55
C ILE A 88 9.86 -20.39 1.26
N ALA A 89 11.03 -20.62 0.64
CA ALA A 89 11.38 -19.97 -0.62
C ALA A 89 10.35 -20.30 -1.72
N THR A 90 9.99 -21.57 -1.88
CA THR A 90 8.95 -22.00 -2.83
C THR A 90 7.61 -21.34 -2.54
N GLY A 91 7.15 -21.33 -1.27
CA GLY A 91 5.89 -20.68 -0.91
C GLY A 91 5.88 -19.18 -1.22
N LYS A 92 7.00 -18.48 -0.96
CA LYS A 92 7.13 -17.07 -1.30
C LYS A 92 7.10 -16.83 -2.81
N GLU A 93 7.75 -17.67 -3.60
CA GLU A 93 7.71 -17.57 -5.07
C GLU A 93 6.31 -17.79 -5.63
N GLU A 94 5.55 -18.75 -5.09
CA GLU A 94 4.15 -18.98 -5.45
C GLU A 94 3.31 -17.72 -5.18
N VAL A 95 3.45 -17.14 -4.00
CA VAL A 95 2.73 -15.91 -3.62
C VAL A 95 3.15 -14.71 -4.48
N VAL A 96 4.46 -14.50 -4.71
CA VAL A 96 4.94 -13.41 -5.58
C VAL A 96 4.40 -13.56 -7.00
N LYS A 97 4.33 -14.77 -7.55
CA LYS A 97 3.76 -15.00 -8.88
C LYS A 97 2.29 -14.58 -8.96
N MET A 98 1.51 -14.78 -7.90
CA MET A 98 0.12 -14.32 -7.85
C MET A 98 0.05 -12.80 -7.73
N LEU A 99 0.78 -12.21 -6.79
CA LEU A 99 0.81 -10.75 -6.59
C LEU A 99 1.28 -10.00 -7.85
N ASN A 100 2.22 -10.57 -8.62
CA ASN A 100 2.66 -10.00 -9.89
C ASN A 100 1.54 -9.88 -10.92
N LYS A 101 0.55 -10.77 -10.91
CA LYS A 101 -0.64 -10.66 -11.79
C LYS A 101 -1.51 -9.47 -11.39
N ASP A 102 -1.54 -9.15 -10.09
CA ASP A 102 -2.32 -8.04 -9.53
C ASP A 102 -1.63 -6.68 -9.65
N VAL A 103 -0.35 -6.62 -10.05
CA VAL A 103 0.37 -5.34 -10.22
C VAL A 103 -0.33 -4.45 -11.25
N MET A 104 -0.87 -5.01 -12.35
CA MET A 104 -1.66 -4.23 -13.31
C MET A 104 -2.95 -3.67 -12.68
N GLY A 105 -3.57 -4.44 -11.77
CA GLY A 105 -4.73 -3.97 -11.01
C GLY A 105 -4.39 -2.82 -10.06
N PHE A 106 -3.18 -2.84 -9.49
CA PHE A 106 -2.67 -1.73 -8.69
C PHE A 106 -2.42 -0.48 -9.52
N THR A 107 -1.76 -0.59 -10.68
CA THR A 107 -1.44 0.59 -11.51
C THR A 107 -2.68 1.27 -12.10
N GLY A 108 -3.76 0.51 -12.32
CA GLY A 108 -5.07 1.08 -12.66
C GLY A 108 -5.86 1.65 -11.48
N GLY A 109 -5.44 1.37 -10.23
CA GLY A 109 -6.16 1.68 -9.00
C GLY A 109 -5.92 3.11 -8.47
N ASP A 110 -6.80 3.54 -7.57
CA ASP A 110 -6.75 4.87 -6.97
C ASP A 110 -5.52 5.07 -6.08
N GLU A 111 -5.03 4.00 -5.45
CA GLU A 111 -3.82 4.05 -4.62
C GLU A 111 -2.58 4.43 -5.45
N TYR A 112 -2.44 3.86 -6.66
CA TYR A 112 -1.35 4.21 -7.54
C TYR A 112 -1.52 5.61 -8.14
N LYS A 113 -2.73 6.01 -8.54
CA LYS A 113 -3.00 7.38 -9.01
C LYS A 113 -2.64 8.42 -7.94
N LYS A 114 -3.02 8.18 -6.68
CA LYS A 114 -2.66 9.04 -5.55
C LYS A 114 -1.15 9.08 -5.33
N TYR A 115 -0.46 7.94 -5.42
CA TYR A 115 1.00 7.91 -5.40
C TYR A 115 1.63 8.73 -6.53
N VAL A 116 1.16 8.60 -7.77
CA VAL A 116 1.67 9.38 -8.91
C VAL A 116 1.43 10.87 -8.69
N ALA A 117 0.20 11.25 -8.29
CA ALA A 117 -0.16 12.63 -7.99
C ALA A 117 0.69 13.22 -6.85
N GLU A 118 0.92 12.47 -5.77
CA GLU A 118 1.77 12.90 -4.66
C GLU A 118 3.21 13.20 -5.06
N ASN A 119 3.72 12.54 -6.09
CA ASN A 119 5.07 12.78 -6.61
C ASN A 119 5.12 13.83 -7.74
N ALA A 120 3.97 14.28 -8.23
CA ALA A 120 3.85 15.31 -9.27
C ALA A 120 3.38 16.66 -8.73
N MET A 121 2.59 16.68 -7.65
CA MET A 121 2.04 17.89 -7.05
C MET A 121 3.11 18.76 -6.40
N GLY A 122 2.79 20.04 -6.21
CA GLY A 122 3.66 21.00 -5.55
C GLY A 122 3.81 20.77 -4.04
N ASP A 123 4.77 21.45 -3.42
CA ASP A 123 5.06 21.32 -1.99
C ASP A 123 3.87 21.78 -1.12
N PRO A 124 3.26 20.90 -0.31
CA PRO A 124 2.17 21.26 0.59
C PRO A 124 2.52 22.37 1.58
N LYS A 125 3.79 22.56 1.95
CA LYS A 125 4.20 23.68 2.81
C LYS A 125 4.10 25.02 2.10
N LYS A 126 4.38 25.06 0.78
CA LYS A 126 4.19 26.27 -0.03
C LYS A 126 2.71 26.58 -0.19
N ALA A 127 1.88 25.55 -0.44
CA ALA A 127 0.43 25.68 -0.48
C ALA A 127 -0.12 26.21 0.85
N ALA A 128 0.34 25.64 1.97
CA ALA A 128 -0.04 26.06 3.32
C ALA A 128 0.28 27.54 3.57
N LYS A 129 1.48 28.00 3.20
CA LYS A 129 1.87 29.41 3.31
C LYS A 129 1.02 30.32 2.43
N LEU A 130 0.73 29.90 1.19
CA LEU A 130 -0.11 30.65 0.24
C LEU A 130 -1.54 30.83 0.79
N LEU A 131 -2.08 29.79 1.42
CA LEU A 131 -3.47 29.73 1.86
C LEU A 131 -3.67 30.10 3.34
N GLY A 132 -2.59 30.40 4.08
CA GLY A 132 -2.66 30.66 5.52
C GLY A 132 -3.08 29.45 6.37
N ILE A 133 -2.80 28.23 5.90
CA ILE A 133 -3.21 26.97 6.54
C ILE A 133 -2.08 26.43 7.40
N THR A 134 -2.42 25.95 8.59
CA THR A 134 -1.47 25.41 9.57
C THR A 134 -1.37 23.87 9.52
N ASP A 135 -2.46 23.15 9.24
CA ASP A 135 -2.47 21.70 9.11
C ASP A 135 -2.00 21.25 7.71
N VAL A 136 -0.69 21.33 7.50
CA VAL A 136 -0.03 20.94 6.25
C VAL A 136 -0.34 19.48 5.86
N LYS A 137 -0.51 18.60 6.84
CA LYS A 137 -0.78 17.18 6.58
C LYS A 137 -2.17 17.00 5.98
N LYS A 138 -3.19 17.62 6.57
CA LYS A 138 -4.56 17.57 6.04
C LYS A 138 -4.66 18.30 4.70
N LEU A 139 -3.96 19.42 4.54
CA LEU A 139 -3.88 20.12 3.25
C LEU A 139 -3.26 19.24 2.16
N LYS A 140 -2.19 18.50 2.48
CA LYS A 140 -1.61 17.52 1.56
C LYS A 140 -2.68 16.52 1.08
N GLU A 141 -3.48 15.97 2.00
CA GLU A 141 -4.56 15.04 1.62
C GLU A 141 -5.60 15.70 0.70
N VAL A 142 -5.97 16.95 0.95
CA VAL A 142 -6.85 17.70 0.03
C VAL A 142 -6.21 17.84 -1.34
N MET A 143 -4.95 18.30 -1.39
CA MET A 143 -4.20 18.51 -2.64
C MET A 143 -4.12 17.24 -3.48
N VAL A 144 -3.82 16.10 -2.85
CA VAL A 144 -3.75 14.80 -3.53
C VAL A 144 -5.08 14.43 -4.17
N ASN A 145 -6.19 14.60 -3.44
CA ASN A 145 -7.52 14.28 -3.98
C ASN A 145 -7.97 15.28 -5.05
N VAL A 146 -7.52 16.55 -5.01
CA VAL A 146 -7.70 17.49 -6.12
C VAL A 146 -6.93 17.05 -7.36
N ALA A 147 -5.67 16.64 -7.19
CA ALA A 147 -4.78 16.24 -8.29
C ALA A 147 -5.23 14.94 -9.00
N VAL A 148 -5.99 14.08 -8.34
CA VAL A 148 -6.62 12.88 -8.96
C VAL A 148 -8.10 13.09 -9.30
N ASP A 149 -8.60 14.33 -9.27
CA ASP A 149 -9.99 14.72 -9.53
C ASP A 149 -11.04 13.98 -8.67
N ASP A 150 -10.66 13.48 -7.48
CA ASP A 150 -11.61 12.95 -6.48
C ASP A 150 -12.25 14.10 -5.69
N LYS A 151 -13.16 14.81 -6.36
CA LYS A 151 -13.86 15.98 -5.83
C LYS A 151 -14.60 15.67 -4.52
N LYS A 152 -15.25 14.50 -4.42
CA LYS A 152 -16.07 14.14 -3.26
C LYS A 152 -15.21 14.03 -2.00
N THR A 153 -14.10 13.32 -2.09
CA THR A 153 -13.18 13.17 -0.96
C THR A 153 -12.46 14.48 -0.65
N ALA A 154 -12.00 15.20 -1.68
CA ALA A 154 -11.31 16.47 -1.52
C ALA A 154 -12.22 17.51 -0.81
N GLU A 155 -13.49 17.63 -1.21
CA GLU A 155 -14.45 18.55 -0.60
C GLU A 155 -14.77 18.17 0.85
N LYS A 156 -14.90 16.88 1.15
CA LYS A 156 -15.09 16.41 2.54
C LYS A 156 -13.91 16.78 3.42
N LEU A 157 -12.69 16.48 2.97
CA LEU A 157 -11.45 16.79 3.70
C LEU A 157 -11.27 18.30 3.87
N TRP A 158 -11.63 19.09 2.84
CA TRP A 158 -11.60 20.54 2.91
C TRP A 158 -12.58 21.08 3.96
N LYS A 159 -13.82 20.58 4.01
CA LYS A 159 -14.80 21.01 5.03
C LYS A 159 -14.32 20.72 6.45
N GLU A 160 -13.69 19.58 6.68
CA GLU A 160 -13.09 19.24 7.98
C GLU A 160 -11.96 20.21 8.34
N LEU A 161 -11.06 20.49 7.38
CA LEU A 161 -9.94 21.42 7.55
C LEU A 161 -10.41 22.86 7.79
N ALA A 162 -11.30 23.36 6.95
CA ALA A 162 -11.85 24.70 7.03
C ALA A 162 -12.60 24.93 8.34
N LYS A 163 -13.38 23.94 8.81
CA LYS A 163 -14.05 24.01 10.12
C LYS A 163 -13.05 24.09 11.27
N LYS A 164 -11.97 23.30 11.23
CA LYS A 164 -10.94 23.26 12.27
C LYS A 164 -10.15 24.56 12.34
N GLU A 165 -9.81 25.14 11.19
CA GLU A 165 -8.97 26.34 11.09
C GLU A 165 -9.76 27.64 10.89
N LYS A 166 -11.10 27.58 10.90
CA LYS A 166 -12.02 28.71 10.70
C LYS A 166 -11.78 29.45 9.36
N ILE A 167 -11.49 28.68 8.31
CA ILE A 167 -11.29 29.20 6.95
C ILE A 167 -12.66 29.49 6.32
N LEU A 168 -12.81 30.65 5.68
CA LEU A 168 -14.08 31.10 5.09
C LEU A 168 -14.21 30.71 3.61
N GLU A 169 -13.08 30.49 2.93
CA GLU A 169 -13.03 30.13 1.53
C GLU A 169 -13.64 28.75 1.27
N ASP A 170 -14.48 28.67 0.26
CA ASP A 170 -15.07 27.42 -0.17
C ASP A 170 -14.07 26.55 -0.94
N TYR A 171 -14.43 25.28 -1.13
CA TYR A 171 -13.59 24.32 -1.83
C TYR A 171 -13.27 24.75 -3.27
N LYS A 172 -14.19 25.44 -3.96
CA LYS A 172 -14.02 25.84 -5.36
C LYS A 172 -12.95 26.91 -5.51
N ALA A 173 -12.94 27.89 -4.61
CA ALA A 173 -11.94 28.96 -4.56
C ALA A 173 -10.54 28.40 -4.31
N ILE A 174 -10.42 27.47 -3.36
CA ILE A 174 -9.13 26.89 -2.98
C ILE A 174 -8.61 25.92 -4.03
N SER A 175 -9.44 25.03 -4.56
CA SER A 175 -9.08 24.14 -5.66
C SER A 175 -8.57 24.93 -6.87
N SER A 176 -9.25 26.03 -7.20
CA SER A 176 -8.85 26.93 -8.28
C SER A 176 -7.53 27.64 -7.99
N SER A 177 -7.29 28.07 -6.75
CA SER A 177 -6.03 28.70 -6.33
C SER A 177 -4.84 27.74 -6.40
N LEU A 178 -5.03 26.49 -5.96
CA LEU A 178 -4.01 25.44 -6.05
C LEU A 178 -3.67 25.13 -7.52
N LYS A 179 -4.67 25.00 -8.40
CA LYS A 179 -4.46 24.76 -9.84
C LYS A 179 -3.74 25.95 -10.51
N LYS A 180 -4.17 27.19 -10.24
CA LYS A 180 -3.50 28.40 -10.77
C LYS A 180 -2.05 28.53 -10.32
N ALA A 181 -1.73 28.05 -9.13
CA ALA A 181 -0.37 28.06 -8.60
C ALA A 181 0.49 26.87 -9.09
N ASN A 182 -0.03 26.01 -9.97
CA ASN A 182 0.59 24.75 -10.40
C ASN A 182 1.00 23.85 -9.21
N LEU A 183 0.18 23.85 -8.16
CA LEU A 183 0.41 23.04 -6.96
C LEU A 183 -0.34 21.70 -7.00
N VAL A 184 -1.36 21.58 -7.86
CA VAL A 184 -2.17 20.37 -8.13
C VAL A 184 -2.64 20.34 -9.57
#